data_AF-A0A2T9ZK42-F1
#
_entry.id   AF-A0A2T9ZK42-F1
#
_cell.length_a   1.000
_cell.length_b   1.000
_cell.length_c   1.000
_cell.angle_alpha   90.00
_cell.angle_beta   90.00
_cell.angle_gamma   90.00
#
_symmetry.space_group_name_H-M   'P 1'
#
loop_
_entity.id
_entity.type
_entity.pdbx_description
1 polymer ?
#
loop_
_entity_poly.entity_id
_entity_poly.type
_entity_poly.pdbx_seq_one_letter_code
_entity_poly.pdbx_strand_id
1 'polypeptide(L)'
;MNQTFPDLADFVITEFYGKLMGETKVLNLLETELCFIGALVPLQVPSQLKSHAIGASKCGASEKTVEGALKVAKLILAKHL
;
A
#
# COMPACT_ATOMS: atom_id res chain seq x y z
N MET A 1 -0.48 1.09 -18.99
CA MET A 1 -1.64 0.22 -18.69
C MET A 1 -2.80 0.52 -19.61
N ASN A 2 -3.38 1.72 -19.58
CA ASN A 2 -4.63 2.04 -20.28
C ASN A 2 -4.61 1.82 -21.81
N GLN A 3 -3.46 1.92 -22.48
CA GLN A 3 -3.34 1.70 -23.93
C GLN A 3 -2.96 0.26 -24.31
N THR A 4 -2.30 -0.48 -23.42
CA THR A 4 -1.71 -1.79 -23.72
C THR A 4 -2.52 -2.94 -23.08
N PHE A 5 -3.13 -2.68 -21.93
CA PHE A 5 -3.95 -3.61 -21.16
C PHE A 5 -5.14 -2.84 -20.54
N PRO A 6 -6.11 -2.39 -21.36
CA PRO A 6 -7.22 -1.55 -20.90
C PRO A 6 -8.08 -2.25 -19.85
N ASP A 7 -8.38 -3.54 -20.03
CA ASP A 7 -9.21 -4.31 -19.10
C ASP A 7 -8.54 -4.46 -17.72
N LEU A 8 -7.21 -4.63 -17.70
CA LEU A 8 -6.45 -4.65 -16.46
C LEU A 8 -6.48 -3.28 -15.78
N ALA A 9 -6.36 -2.20 -16.55
CA ALA A 9 -6.45 -0.85 -15.99
C ALA A 9 -7.82 -0.59 -15.37
N ASP A 10 -8.90 -1.01 -16.04
CA ASP A 10 -10.27 -0.88 -15.54
C ASP A 10 -10.47 -1.70 -14.27
N PHE A 11 -10.02 -2.96 -14.25
CA PHE A 11 -10.05 -3.81 -13.06
C PHE A 11 -9.30 -3.20 -11.88
N VAL A 12 -8.10 -2.65 -12.11
CA VAL A 12 -7.30 -2.02 -11.05
C VAL A 12 -8.04 -0.81 -10.46
N ILE A 13 -8.72 -0.01 -11.28
CA ILE A 13 -9.46 1.16 -10.79
C ILE A 13 -10.73 0.73 -10.05
N THR A 14 -11.52 -0.15 -10.63
CA THR A 14 -12.86 -0.48 -10.15
C THR A 14 -12.84 -1.50 -9.00
N GLU A 15 -12.14 -2.61 -9.17
CA GLU A 15 -12.13 -3.71 -8.21
C GLU A 15 -11.09 -3.47 -7.11
N PHE A 16 -9.85 -3.12 -7.50
CA PHE A 16 -8.77 -2.96 -6.52
C PHE A 16 -8.85 -1.63 -5.76
N TYR A 17 -8.72 -0.48 -6.43
CA TYR A 17 -8.81 0.81 -5.75
C TYR A 17 -10.22 1.14 -5.26
N GLY A 18 -11.25 0.79 -6.03
CA GLY A 18 -12.64 1.05 -5.67
C GLY A 18 -13.15 0.15 -4.54
N LYS A 19 -13.31 -1.15 -4.80
CA LYS A 19 -13.98 -2.05 -3.84
C LYS A 19 -13.04 -2.51 -2.73
N LEU A 20 -11.85 -3.02 -3.07
CA LEU A 20 -10.96 -3.62 -2.08
C LEU A 20 -10.34 -2.57 -1.17
N MET A 21 -9.65 -1.58 -1.74
CA MET A 21 -8.99 -0.53 -0.96
C MET A 21 -9.97 0.49 -0.37
N GLY A 22 -11.14 0.66 -0.99
CA GLY A 22 -12.19 1.57 -0.50
C GLY A 22 -13.10 0.98 0.58
N GLU A 23 -13.01 -0.33 0.87
CA GLU A 23 -13.76 -0.94 1.97
C GLU A 23 -13.17 -0.49 3.32
N THR A 24 -14.03 0.08 4.16
CA THR A 24 -13.63 0.73 5.42
C THR A 24 -14.31 0.18 6.67
N LYS A 25 -15.12 -0.88 6.54
CA LYS A 25 -15.79 -1.54 7.68
C LYS A 25 -14.82 -2.24 8.63
N VAL A 26 -13.64 -2.65 8.13
CA VAL A 26 -12.65 -3.41 8.93
C VAL A 26 -11.40 -2.57 9.21
N LEU A 27 -10.80 -1.99 8.17
CA LEU A 27 -9.65 -1.08 8.26
C LEU A 27 -10.03 0.25 7.65
N ASN A 28 -9.71 1.35 8.31
CA ASN A 28 -9.83 2.66 7.67
C ASN A 28 -8.76 2.84 6.58
N LEU A 29 -8.88 3.90 5.77
CA LEU A 29 -7.97 4.14 4.64
C LEU A 29 -6.50 4.26 5.06
N LEU A 30 -6.22 4.89 6.21
CA LEU A 30 -4.86 5.00 6.73
C LEU A 30 -4.31 3.63 7.15
N GLU A 31 -5.09 2.84 7.88
CA GLU A 31 -4.71 1.49 8.29
C GLU A 31 -4.43 0.60 7.08
N THR A 32 -5.29 0.66 6.06
CA THR A 32 -5.10 -0.05 4.78
C THR A 32 -3.79 0.35 4.10
N GLU A 33 -3.48 1.65 3.99
CA GLU A 33 -2.22 2.12 3.40
C GLU A 33 -0.98 1.65 4.18
N LEU A 34 -1.03 1.67 5.52
CA LEU A 34 0.05 1.16 6.36
C LEU A 34 0.25 -0.35 6.20
N CYS A 35 -0.83 -1.12 6.05
CA CYS A 35 -0.75 -2.55 5.72
C CYS A 35 -0.08 -2.78 4.36
N PHE A 36 -0.40 -1.98 3.34
CA PHE A 36 0.28 -2.05 2.04
C PHE A 36 1.78 -1.75 2.18
N ILE A 37 2.17 -0.69 2.88
CA ILE A 37 3.60 -0.40 3.14
C ILE A 37 4.29 -1.59 3.80
N GLY A 38 3.64 -2.21 4.79
CA GLY A 38 4.13 -3.41 5.46
C GLY A 38 4.38 -4.59 4.52
N ALA A 39 3.47 -4.84 3.58
CA ALA A 39 3.55 -5.94 2.62
C ALA A 39 4.49 -5.66 1.44
N LEU A 40 4.59 -4.41 0.98
CA LEU A 40 5.35 -4.06 -0.23
C LEU A 40 6.87 -4.06 -0.01
N VAL A 41 7.33 -3.85 1.24
CA VAL A 41 8.75 -3.95 1.58
C VAL A 41 9.32 -5.35 1.32
N PRO A 42 8.79 -6.45 1.89
CA PRO A 42 9.32 -7.79 1.62
C PRO A 42 9.11 -8.23 0.16
N LEU A 43 8.10 -7.69 -0.54
CA LEU A 43 7.86 -7.96 -1.96
C LEU A 43 8.84 -7.24 -2.91
N GLN A 44 9.64 -6.29 -2.40
CA GLN A 44 10.65 -5.56 -3.17
C GLN A 44 10.10 -4.83 -4.41
N VAL A 45 8.95 -4.17 -4.25
CA VAL A 45 8.27 -3.39 -5.31
C VAL A 45 8.32 -1.88 -5.01
N PRO A 46 9.44 -1.19 -5.27
CA PRO A 46 9.71 0.15 -4.76
C PRO A 46 8.79 1.23 -5.34
N SER A 47 8.29 1.06 -6.57
CA SER A 47 7.36 2.01 -7.17
C SER A 47 6.01 2.03 -6.43
N GLN A 48 5.48 0.85 -6.13
CA GLN A 48 4.25 0.68 -5.36
C GLN A 48 4.46 1.16 -3.93
N LEU A 49 5.57 0.78 -3.29
CA LEU A 49 5.91 1.23 -1.94
C LEU A 49 5.92 2.76 -1.84
N LYS A 50 6.53 3.46 -2.81
CA LYS A 50 6.52 4.92 -2.87
C LYS A 50 5.10 5.48 -2.99
N SER A 51 4.29 4.93 -3.90
CA SER A 51 2.92 5.39 -4.11
C SER A 51 2.06 5.23 -2.86
N HIS A 52 2.17 4.10 -2.15
CA HIS A 52 1.43 3.85 -0.91
C HIS A 52 1.95 4.68 0.27
N ALA A 53 3.25 5.00 0.35
CA ALA A 53 3.75 5.97 1.33
C ALA A 53 3.14 7.37 1.13
N ILE A 54 2.99 7.80 -0.13
CA ILE A 54 2.30 9.05 -0.47
C ILE A 54 0.79 8.94 -0.15
N GLY A 55 0.16 7.80 -0.45
CA GLY A 55 -1.23 7.51 -0.11
C GLY A 55 -1.51 7.62 1.39
N ALA A 56 -0.68 6.96 2.21
CA ALA A 56 -0.74 7.04 3.67
C ALA A 56 -0.67 8.48 4.17
N SER A 57 0.23 9.30 3.62
CA SER A 57 0.35 10.72 3.98
C SER A 57 -0.92 11.50 3.63
N LYS A 58 -1.54 11.25 2.47
CA LYS A 58 -2.82 11.84 2.10
C LYS A 58 -3.98 11.39 3.01
N CYS A 59 -3.88 10.20 3.59
CA CYS A 59 -4.80 9.69 4.61
C CYS A 59 -4.48 10.17 6.04
N GLY A 60 -3.51 11.09 6.22
CA GLY A 60 -3.18 11.70 7.51
C GLY A 60 -2.02 11.05 8.27
N ALA A 61 -1.27 10.13 7.65
CA ALA A 61 -0.07 9.58 8.27
C ALA A 61 0.99 10.68 8.49
N SER A 62 1.51 10.75 9.72
CA SER A 62 2.77 11.46 9.96
C SER A 62 3.96 10.69 9.41
N GLU A 63 5.06 11.38 9.14
CA GLU A 63 6.33 10.76 8.72
C GLU A 63 6.75 9.63 9.67
N LYS A 64 6.69 9.87 10.98
CA LYS A 64 7.00 8.87 12.02
C LYS A 64 6.13 7.61 11.92
N THR A 65 4.88 7.74 11.49
CA THR A 65 3.97 6.60 11.32
C THR A 65 4.40 5.74 10.15
N VAL A 66 4.74 6.36 9.02
CA VAL A 66 5.26 5.67 7.82
C VAL A 66 6.61 5.00 8.12
N GLU A 67 7.52 5.71 8.81
CA GLU A 67 8.80 5.15 9.26
C GLU A 67 8.61 3.95 10.18
N GLY A 68 7.63 4.01 11.09
CA GLY A 68 7.27 2.90 11.96
C GLY A 68 6.84 1.66 11.17
N ALA A 69 5.96 1.82 10.19
CA ALA A 69 5.53 0.71 9.32
C ALA A 69 6.70 0.11 8.53
N LEU A 70 7.56 0.96 7.93
CA LEU A 70 8.77 0.54 7.23
C LEU A 70 9.72 -0.23 8.15
N LYS A 71 9.89 0.22 9.40
CA LYS A 71 10.75 -0.44 10.39
C LYS A 71 10.23 -1.83 10.73
N VAL A 72 8.92 -1.98 11.00
CA VAL A 72 8.30 -3.27 11.28
C VAL A 72 8.51 -4.24 10.10
N ALA A 73 8.26 -3.77 8.88
CA ALA A 73 8.40 -4.59 7.69
C ALA A 73 9.85 -5.08 7.47
N LYS A 74 10.83 -4.20 7.68
CA LYS A 74 12.27 -4.56 7.61
C LYS A 74 12.66 -5.56 8.69
N LEU A 75 12.11 -5.46 9.90
CA LEU A 75 12.35 -6.42 10.98
C LEU A 75 11.78 -7.80 10.64
N ILE A 76 10.63 -7.87 9.95
CA ILE A 76 10.07 -9.14 9.47
C ILE A 76 11.02 -9.77 8.45
N LEU A 77 11.50 -8.98 7.47
CA LEU A 77 12.45 -9.48 6.47
C LEU A 77 13.74 -10.00 7.10
N ALA A 78 14.32 -9.25 8.05
CA ALA A 78 15.56 -9.62 8.73
C ALA A 78 15.45 -10.87 9.62
N LYS A 79 14.25 -11.26 10.05
CA LYS A 79 14.03 -12.48 10.84
C LYS A 79 13.93 -13.75 9.98
N HIS A 80 13.78 -13.62 8.67
CA HIS A 80 13.56 -14.72 7.74
C HIS A 80 14.69 -14.88 6.70
N LEU A 81 15.76 -14.09 6.84
CA LEU A 81 17.03 -14.21 6.12
C LEU A 81 18.10 -14.72 7.08
#